data_AF-A0A969KJS7-F1
#
_entry.id   AF-A0A969KJS7-F1
#
_cell.length_a   1.000
_cell.length_b   1.000
_cell.length_c   1.000
_cell.angle_alpha   90.00
_cell.angle_beta   90.00
_cell.angle_gamma   90.00
#
_symmetry.space_group_name_H-M   'P 1'
#
loop_
_entity.id
_entity.type
_entity.pdbx_description
1 polymer ?
#
loop_
_entity_poly.entity_id
_entity_poly.type
_entity_poly.pdbx_seq_one_letter_code
_entity_poly.pdbx_strand_id
1 'polypeptide(L)'
;MTIYFGLQLDDSVYPTFTDFQNQNAAVGYQYCGRQNLINLLEIHLGLVGHPNNNAHIRIEQYRQALKNYLLTDKTPFYQTSFDADELATSKALLDRRDELVLANWDFEMEANMPVRLRILAEIEASLATKVDEPLRLNLGFADRFHLVLLALDKEKTPLKRIFLNEPMNLLPQYLKNLFEKLAKQGVVISELALNTEFDDTDLGQFKKALFNKKNGKRTKINAKADGSLVIIKAKRETEAAEFLAKLFRENLDFKPLCLIPEKTEFWTMP
;
A
#
# COMPACT_ATOMS: atom_id res chain seq x y z
N MET A 1 -8.44 -19.91 2.46
CA MET A 1 -7.24 -19.22 2.97
C MET A 1 -7.66 -18.09 3.90
N THR A 2 -6.81 -17.75 4.89
CA THR A 2 -7.00 -16.60 5.78
C THR A 2 -5.93 -15.56 5.50
N ILE A 3 -6.32 -14.30 5.35
CA ILE A 3 -5.40 -13.19 5.09
C ILE A 3 -5.36 -12.25 6.30
N TYR A 4 -4.20 -11.70 6.58
CA TYR A 4 -4.01 -10.54 7.44
C TYR A 4 -3.61 -9.37 6.54
N PHE A 5 -4.52 -8.43 6.39
CA PHE A 5 -4.35 -7.25 5.56
C PHE A 5 -3.93 -6.05 6.40
N GLY A 6 -2.97 -5.28 5.90
CA GLY A 6 -2.68 -3.95 6.43
C GLY A 6 -1.91 -3.09 5.43
N LEU A 7 -2.09 -1.78 5.49
CA LEU A 7 -1.58 -0.86 4.44
C LEU A 7 -0.07 -0.93 4.20
N GLN A 8 0.70 -1.39 5.19
CA GLN A 8 2.16 -1.54 5.17
C GLN A 8 2.63 -3.01 5.31
N LEU A 9 1.72 -3.99 5.24
CA LEU A 9 2.06 -5.41 5.38
C LEU A 9 2.53 -6.05 4.06
N ASP A 10 2.97 -5.22 3.09
CA ASP A 10 3.67 -5.70 1.90
C ASP A 10 5.16 -5.99 2.20
N ASP A 11 5.70 -5.38 3.26
CA ASP A 11 7.09 -5.55 3.71
C ASP A 11 7.24 -6.72 4.70
N SER A 12 8.43 -6.86 5.30
CA SER A 12 8.69 -7.89 6.30
C SER A 12 7.82 -7.72 7.55
N VAL A 13 6.90 -8.66 7.76
CA VAL A 13 6.00 -8.68 8.93
C VAL A 13 6.51 -9.61 10.02
N TYR A 14 6.48 -9.11 11.26
CA TYR A 14 6.73 -9.89 12.46
C TYR A 14 5.52 -9.86 13.41
N PRO A 15 5.22 -10.97 14.11
CA PRO A 15 5.87 -12.28 14.00
C PRO A 15 5.53 -12.95 12.66
N THR A 16 6.54 -13.53 12.02
CA THR A 16 6.32 -14.47 10.90
C THR A 16 5.57 -15.67 11.47
N PHE A 17 4.55 -16.18 10.77
CA PHE A 17 3.66 -17.25 11.26
C PHE A 17 4.45 -18.45 11.80
N THR A 18 4.74 -18.40 13.09
CA THR A 18 5.29 -19.48 13.87
C THR A 18 4.18 -19.77 14.86
N ASP A 19 3.72 -21.01 14.88
CA ASP A 19 2.96 -21.48 16.03
C ASP A 19 3.84 -21.20 17.26
N PHE A 20 3.45 -20.24 18.10
CA PHE A 20 4.22 -19.87 19.30
C PHE A 20 4.48 -21.08 20.20
N GLN A 21 3.70 -22.17 20.03
CA GLN A 21 3.89 -23.43 20.72
C GLN A 21 4.72 -24.47 19.94
N ASN A 22 4.66 -24.48 18.59
CA ASN A 22 5.28 -25.56 17.79
C ASN A 22 6.36 -25.14 16.79
N GLN A 23 6.72 -23.85 16.69
CA GLN A 23 7.74 -23.32 15.74
C GLN A 23 7.49 -23.68 14.26
N ASN A 24 6.30 -24.19 13.91
CA ASN A 24 5.94 -24.58 12.56
C ASN A 24 5.28 -23.42 11.82
N ALA A 25 5.55 -23.33 10.51
CA ALA A 25 4.90 -22.39 9.62
C ALA A 25 3.39 -22.65 9.59
N ALA A 26 2.57 -21.67 9.98
CA ALA A 26 1.12 -21.84 9.94
C ALA A 26 0.65 -21.87 8.47
N VAL A 27 0.25 -23.04 7.99
CA VAL A 27 -0.22 -23.23 6.61
C VAL A 27 -1.60 -22.58 6.42
N GLY A 28 -1.78 -21.86 5.31
CA GLY A 28 -3.06 -21.25 4.94
C GLY A 28 -3.31 -19.84 5.47
N TYR A 29 -2.28 -19.21 6.06
CA TYR A 29 -2.27 -17.81 6.47
C TYR A 29 -1.28 -16.99 5.63
N GLN A 30 -1.65 -15.74 5.30
CA GLN A 30 -0.79 -14.84 4.54
C GLN A 30 -0.94 -13.39 5.03
N TYR A 31 0.18 -12.68 5.17
CA TYR A 31 0.17 -11.23 5.34
C TYR A 31 0.26 -10.56 3.98
N CYS A 32 -0.60 -9.57 3.76
CA CYS A 32 -0.63 -8.81 2.52
C CYS A 32 -0.83 -7.34 2.82
N GLY A 33 -0.06 -6.49 2.16
CA GLY A 33 -0.47 -5.11 1.94
C GLY A 33 -1.27 -4.98 0.66
N ARG A 34 -1.25 -3.78 0.09
CA ARG A 34 -2.07 -3.44 -1.08
C ARG A 34 -1.59 -4.21 -2.31
N GLN A 35 -0.28 -4.29 -2.52
CA GLN A 35 0.29 -4.92 -3.70
C GLN A 35 0.21 -6.45 -3.62
N ASN A 36 0.45 -7.04 -2.45
CA ASN A 36 0.35 -8.49 -2.31
C ASN A 36 -1.09 -8.97 -2.33
N LEU A 37 -2.05 -8.17 -1.80
CA LEU A 37 -3.47 -8.49 -1.88
C LEU A 37 -3.93 -8.53 -3.34
N ILE A 38 -3.58 -7.52 -4.14
CA ILE A 38 -3.99 -7.48 -5.55
C ILE A 38 -3.36 -8.63 -6.35
N ASN A 39 -2.06 -8.87 -6.18
CA ASN A 39 -1.36 -9.99 -6.84
C ASN A 39 -2.04 -11.33 -6.54
N LEU A 40 -2.42 -11.55 -5.27
CA LEU A 40 -3.08 -12.76 -4.83
C LEU A 40 -4.47 -12.93 -5.46
N LEU A 41 -5.25 -11.86 -5.51
CA LEU A 41 -6.57 -11.86 -6.14
C LEU A 41 -6.46 -12.10 -7.64
N GLU A 42 -5.50 -11.49 -8.33
CA GLU A 42 -5.24 -11.74 -9.75
C GLU A 42 -4.89 -13.20 -10.04
N ILE A 43 -4.05 -13.82 -9.20
CA ILE A 43 -3.74 -15.25 -9.31
C ILE A 43 -5.00 -16.09 -9.22
N HIS A 44 -5.87 -15.81 -8.25
CA HIS A 44 -7.11 -16.55 -8.05
C HIS A 44 -8.16 -16.30 -9.14
N LEU A 45 -8.13 -15.13 -9.76
CA LEU A 45 -9.09 -14.72 -10.79
C LEU A 45 -8.55 -14.92 -12.22
N GLY A 46 -7.34 -15.46 -12.38
CA GLY A 46 -6.72 -15.70 -13.70
C GLY A 46 -6.28 -14.43 -14.44
N LEU A 47 -6.01 -13.35 -13.72
CA LEU A 47 -5.62 -12.04 -14.27
C LEU A 47 -4.09 -11.81 -14.24
N VAL A 48 -3.30 -12.89 -14.23
CA VAL A 48 -1.84 -12.80 -14.11
C VAL A 48 -1.21 -12.34 -15.44
N GLY A 49 -0.02 -11.72 -15.38
CA GLY A 49 0.75 -11.35 -16.58
C GLY A 49 1.07 -9.86 -16.68
N HIS A 50 0.85 -9.08 -15.63
CA HIS A 50 1.18 -7.66 -15.60
C HIS A 50 2.65 -7.46 -15.18
N PRO A 51 3.47 -6.74 -15.98
CA PRO A 51 4.86 -6.47 -15.62
C PRO A 51 4.92 -5.55 -14.40
N ASN A 52 5.70 -5.95 -13.40
CA ASN A 52 6.04 -5.09 -12.26
C ASN A 52 6.96 -3.95 -12.72
N ASN A 53 6.96 -2.85 -11.95
CA ASN A 53 7.86 -1.70 -12.17
C ASN A 53 7.68 -0.99 -13.53
N ASN A 54 6.44 -0.83 -13.98
CA ASN A 54 6.11 -0.17 -15.25
C ASN A 54 5.85 1.34 -15.13
N ALA A 55 6.09 1.95 -13.96
CA ALA A 55 5.75 3.35 -13.68
C ALA A 55 6.39 4.33 -14.68
N HIS A 56 7.68 4.19 -14.95
CA HIS A 56 8.39 5.05 -15.90
C HIS A 56 7.82 4.93 -17.32
N ILE A 57 7.47 3.72 -17.74
CA ILE A 57 6.87 3.47 -19.06
C ILE A 57 5.49 4.12 -19.14
N ARG A 58 4.67 4.00 -18.08
CA ARG A 58 3.34 4.64 -18.03
C ARG A 58 3.43 6.16 -18.08
N ILE A 59 4.39 6.77 -17.39
CA ILE A 59 4.62 8.22 -17.45
C ILE A 59 4.93 8.66 -18.88
N GLU A 60 5.81 7.95 -19.59
CA GLU A 60 6.13 8.26 -20.99
C GLU A 60 4.94 8.06 -21.94
N GLN A 61 4.20 6.96 -21.77
CA GLN A 61 2.99 6.70 -22.57
C GLN A 61 1.95 7.81 -22.36
N TYR A 62 1.74 8.22 -21.11
CA TYR A 62 0.82 9.29 -20.78
C TYR A 62 1.30 10.64 -21.29
N ARG A 63 2.61 10.93 -21.24
CA ARG A 63 3.21 12.13 -21.85
C ARG A 63 2.93 12.22 -23.35
N GLN A 64 3.08 11.10 -24.06
CA GLN A 64 2.78 11.04 -25.50
C GLN A 64 1.30 11.28 -25.78
N ALA A 65 0.39 10.77 -24.94
CA ALA A 65 -1.04 11.03 -25.06
C ALA A 65 -1.37 12.52 -24.85
N LEU A 66 -0.80 13.14 -23.82
CA LEU A 66 -0.95 14.58 -23.56
C LEU A 66 -0.43 15.44 -24.71
N LYS A 67 0.72 15.05 -25.28
CA LYS A 67 1.31 15.71 -26.45
C LYS A 67 0.45 15.58 -27.69
N ASN A 68 -0.12 14.41 -27.93
CA ASN A 68 -1.04 14.18 -29.06
C ASN A 68 -2.32 15.01 -28.90
N TYR A 69 -2.84 15.13 -27.68
CA TYR A 69 -4.01 15.96 -27.40
C TYR A 69 -3.74 17.45 -27.66
N LEU A 70 -2.53 17.95 -27.39
CA LEU A 70 -2.11 19.32 -27.70
C LEU A 70 -2.08 19.65 -29.20
N LEU A 71 -2.03 18.65 -30.09
CA LEU A 71 -2.08 18.84 -31.53
C LEU A 71 -3.51 19.12 -32.05
N THR A 72 -4.52 18.97 -31.20
CA THR A 72 -5.91 19.32 -31.53
C THR A 72 -6.14 20.82 -31.39
N ASP A 73 -7.19 21.37 -32.01
CA ASP A 73 -7.53 22.80 -31.92
C ASP A 73 -8.00 23.28 -30.51
N LYS A 74 -7.84 22.44 -29.48
CA LYS A 74 -8.25 22.72 -28.10
C LYS A 74 -7.05 23.11 -27.25
N THR A 75 -7.23 24.11 -26.39
CA THR A 75 -6.23 24.51 -25.37
C THR A 75 -6.52 23.81 -24.04
N PRO A 76 -5.77 22.77 -23.64
CA PRO A 76 -6.01 22.08 -22.39
C PRO A 76 -5.53 22.89 -21.17
N PHE A 77 -6.13 22.63 -20.02
CA PHE A 77 -5.79 23.32 -18.77
C PHE A 77 -4.34 23.11 -18.29
N TYR A 78 -3.68 22.06 -18.78
CA TYR A 78 -2.33 21.67 -18.35
C TYR A 78 -1.21 22.22 -19.25
N GLN A 79 -1.54 22.92 -20.35
CA GLN A 79 -0.56 23.33 -21.36
C GLN A 79 0.62 24.10 -20.76
N THR A 80 0.36 25.14 -19.95
CA THR A 80 1.43 25.95 -19.34
C THR A 80 2.35 25.13 -18.43
N SER A 81 1.81 24.15 -17.71
CA SER A 81 2.63 23.26 -16.87
C SER A 81 3.44 22.28 -17.72
N PHE A 82 2.84 21.77 -18.79
CA PHE A 82 3.49 20.84 -19.71
C PHE A 82 4.66 21.50 -20.45
N ASP A 83 4.51 22.75 -20.87
CA ASP A 83 5.58 23.54 -21.49
C ASP A 83 6.74 23.82 -20.51
N ALA A 84 6.46 23.88 -19.21
CA ALA A 84 7.48 24.08 -18.17
C ALA A 84 8.22 22.78 -17.80
N ASP A 85 7.47 21.68 -17.65
CA ASP A 85 8.02 20.35 -17.37
C ASP A 85 7.04 19.26 -17.85
N GLU A 86 7.34 18.65 -19.00
CA GLU A 86 6.50 17.61 -19.59
C GLU A 86 6.40 16.37 -18.70
N LEU A 87 7.50 15.96 -18.05
CA LEU A 87 7.56 14.72 -17.28
C LEU A 87 6.84 14.84 -15.94
N ALA A 88 7.09 15.92 -15.20
CA ALA A 88 6.42 16.16 -13.93
C ALA A 88 4.91 16.38 -14.12
N THR A 89 4.52 17.10 -15.18
CA THR A 89 3.10 17.29 -15.52
C THR A 89 2.42 15.97 -15.88
N SER A 90 3.08 15.15 -16.70
CA SER A 90 2.54 13.84 -17.10
C SER A 90 2.36 12.90 -15.92
N LYS A 91 3.35 12.84 -15.01
CA LYS A 91 3.24 12.08 -13.76
C LYS A 91 2.08 12.58 -12.91
N ALA A 92 1.99 13.88 -12.68
CA ALA A 92 0.96 14.46 -11.81
C ALA A 92 -0.47 14.28 -12.36
N LEU A 93 -0.63 14.23 -13.69
CA LEU A 93 -1.92 13.95 -14.32
C LEU A 93 -2.24 12.45 -14.33
N LEU A 94 -1.24 11.59 -14.57
CA LEU A 94 -1.38 10.13 -14.48
C LEU A 94 -1.77 9.70 -13.05
N ASP A 95 -1.18 10.29 -12.02
CA ASP A 95 -1.53 10.01 -10.61
C ASP A 95 -3.00 10.36 -10.33
N ARG A 96 -3.48 11.51 -10.82
CA ARG A 96 -4.90 11.90 -10.70
C ARG A 96 -5.83 10.98 -11.47
N ARG A 97 -5.40 10.53 -12.65
CA ARG A 97 -6.13 9.55 -13.46
C ARG A 97 -6.27 8.25 -12.67
N ASP A 98 -5.20 7.76 -12.05
CA ASP A 98 -5.22 6.55 -11.22
C ASP A 98 -6.11 6.72 -9.97
N GLU A 99 -6.12 7.89 -9.32
CA GLU A 99 -7.05 8.20 -8.23
C GLU A 99 -8.52 8.11 -8.67
N LEU A 100 -8.86 8.64 -9.86
CA LEU A 100 -10.21 8.57 -10.40
C LEU A 100 -10.64 7.14 -10.73
N VAL A 101 -9.73 6.33 -11.26
CA VAL A 101 -9.97 4.90 -11.54
C VAL A 101 -10.21 4.13 -10.23
N LEU A 102 -9.42 4.39 -9.18
CA LEU A 102 -9.65 3.81 -7.85
C LEU A 102 -10.99 4.25 -7.24
N ALA A 103 -11.45 5.46 -7.56
CA ALA A 103 -12.77 5.95 -7.19
C ALA A 103 -13.92 5.37 -8.04
N ASN A 104 -13.62 4.43 -8.95
CA ASN A 104 -14.55 3.79 -9.86
C ASN A 104 -15.23 4.77 -10.84
N TRP A 105 -14.51 5.78 -11.29
CA TRP A 105 -14.94 6.63 -12.40
C TRP A 105 -14.68 5.92 -13.74
N ASP A 106 -15.67 5.96 -14.63
CA ASP A 106 -15.71 5.26 -15.92
C ASP A 106 -15.24 6.10 -17.11
N PHE A 107 -14.89 7.38 -16.86
CA PHE A 107 -14.53 8.36 -17.88
C PHE A 107 -15.63 8.63 -18.92
N GLU A 108 -16.90 8.30 -18.61
CA GLU A 108 -18.03 8.62 -19.50
C GLU A 108 -18.31 10.12 -19.51
N MET A 109 -18.41 10.71 -20.71
CA MET A 109 -18.60 12.15 -20.87
C MET A 109 -20.06 12.57 -20.64
N GLU A 110 -20.29 13.47 -19.68
CA GLU A 110 -21.59 14.06 -19.39
C GLU A 110 -21.71 15.51 -19.89
N ALA A 111 -22.95 15.97 -20.12
CA ALA A 111 -23.23 17.33 -20.60
C ALA A 111 -22.64 18.42 -19.68
N ASN A 112 -22.83 18.29 -18.35
CA ASN A 112 -22.40 19.28 -17.35
C ASN A 112 -21.04 18.97 -16.69
N MET A 113 -20.21 18.13 -17.32
CA MET A 113 -18.91 17.76 -16.77
C MET A 113 -17.94 18.95 -16.71
N PRO A 114 -17.24 19.17 -15.57
CA PRO A 114 -16.19 20.16 -15.45
C PRO A 114 -15.09 19.99 -16.51
N VAL A 115 -14.58 21.11 -17.02
CA VAL A 115 -13.61 21.14 -18.13
C VAL A 115 -12.39 20.22 -17.88
N ARG A 116 -11.87 20.19 -16.65
CA ARG A 116 -10.71 19.35 -16.30
C ARG A 116 -11.00 17.85 -16.43
N LEU A 117 -12.15 17.39 -15.95
CA LEU A 117 -12.56 15.98 -16.07
C LEU A 117 -12.86 15.64 -17.53
N ARG A 118 -13.50 16.54 -18.26
CA ARG A 118 -13.77 16.35 -19.70
C ARG A 118 -12.49 16.12 -20.49
N ILE A 119 -11.47 16.94 -20.26
CA ILE A 119 -10.16 16.78 -20.91
C ILE A 119 -9.53 15.43 -20.56
N LEU A 120 -9.57 15.01 -19.29
CA LEU A 120 -9.05 13.69 -18.89
C LEU A 120 -9.81 12.54 -19.56
N ALA A 121 -11.13 12.62 -19.66
CA ALA A 121 -11.97 11.65 -20.37
C ALA A 121 -11.66 11.60 -21.87
N GLU A 122 -11.44 12.75 -22.52
CA GLU A 122 -11.05 12.79 -23.93
C GLU A 122 -9.65 12.17 -24.17
N ILE A 123 -8.70 12.39 -23.26
CA ILE A 123 -7.38 11.75 -23.31
C ILE A 123 -7.51 10.23 -23.14
N GLU A 124 -8.29 9.77 -22.15
CA GLU A 124 -8.52 8.33 -21.91
C GLU A 124 -9.18 7.66 -23.12
N ALA A 125 -10.16 8.32 -23.75
CA ALA A 125 -10.75 7.85 -25.00
C ALA A 125 -9.70 7.70 -26.10
N SER A 126 -8.78 8.65 -26.26
CA SER A 126 -7.69 8.55 -27.25
C SER A 126 -6.77 7.36 -27.00
N LEU A 127 -6.55 6.96 -25.75
CA LEU A 127 -5.76 5.79 -25.34
C LEU A 127 -6.50 4.46 -25.58
N ALA A 128 -7.83 4.47 -25.56
CA ALA A 128 -8.65 3.27 -25.74
C ALA A 128 -8.90 2.91 -27.21
N THR A 129 -8.82 3.86 -28.14
CA THR A 129 -9.50 3.73 -29.45
C THR A 129 -8.75 2.89 -30.51
N LYS A 130 -7.54 2.34 -30.29
CA LYS A 130 -6.81 1.68 -31.40
C LYS A 130 -6.09 0.39 -31.01
N VAL A 131 -6.60 -0.73 -31.53
CA VAL A 131 -6.01 -2.08 -31.44
C VAL A 131 -4.68 -2.18 -32.20
N ASP A 132 -4.44 -1.31 -33.17
CA ASP A 132 -3.28 -1.32 -34.08
C ASP A 132 -2.28 -0.16 -33.88
N GLU A 133 -2.46 0.70 -32.86
CA GLU A 133 -1.47 1.75 -32.54
C GLU A 133 -0.57 1.39 -31.35
N PRO A 134 0.71 1.79 -31.38
CA PRO A 134 1.70 1.45 -30.35
C PRO A 134 1.49 2.15 -29.00
N LEU A 135 0.53 3.09 -28.90
CA LEU A 135 0.33 3.91 -27.70
C LEU A 135 -0.83 3.41 -26.83
N ARG A 136 -0.69 2.20 -26.30
CA ARG A 136 -1.57 1.69 -25.25
C ARG A 136 -0.95 1.95 -23.88
N LEU A 137 -1.71 2.54 -22.95
CA LEU A 137 -1.25 2.72 -21.58
C LEU A 137 -1.12 1.35 -20.90
N ASN A 138 0.06 1.06 -20.34
CA ASN A 138 0.27 -0.15 -19.56
C ASN A 138 -0.57 -0.10 -18.28
N LEU A 139 -1.07 -1.26 -17.87
CA LEU A 139 -1.92 -1.38 -16.69
C LEU A 139 -1.12 -1.09 -15.41
N GLY A 140 -1.53 -0.06 -14.67
CA GLY A 140 -1.00 0.26 -13.35
C GLY A 140 -1.75 -0.45 -12.23
N PHE A 141 -1.41 -0.09 -10.99
CA PHE A 141 -2.12 -0.62 -9.82
C PHE A 141 -3.62 -0.33 -9.87
N ALA A 142 -4.02 0.89 -10.21
CA ALA A 142 -5.43 1.30 -10.27
C ALA A 142 -6.21 0.51 -11.33
N ASP A 143 -5.62 0.33 -12.53
CA ASP A 143 -6.22 -0.45 -13.62
C ASP A 143 -6.44 -1.91 -13.22
N ARG A 144 -5.36 -2.52 -12.69
CA ARG A 144 -5.38 -3.89 -12.16
C ARG A 144 -6.44 -4.05 -11.09
N PHE A 145 -6.58 -3.06 -10.21
CA PHE A 145 -7.52 -3.09 -9.10
C PHE A 145 -8.96 -3.08 -9.62
N HIS A 146 -9.22 -2.22 -10.60
CA HIS A 146 -10.52 -2.16 -11.27
C HIS A 146 -10.84 -3.48 -12.00
N LEU A 147 -9.88 -4.09 -12.71
CA LEU A 147 -10.06 -5.40 -13.33
C LEU A 147 -10.40 -6.50 -12.32
N VAL A 148 -9.71 -6.52 -11.17
CA VAL A 148 -10.03 -7.43 -10.05
C VAL A 148 -11.45 -7.20 -9.56
N LEU A 149 -11.86 -5.94 -9.37
CA LEU A 149 -13.24 -5.63 -9.01
C LEU A 149 -14.20 -6.21 -10.05
N LEU A 150 -14.05 -5.93 -11.34
CA LEU A 150 -14.94 -6.47 -12.37
C LEU A 150 -14.98 -8.01 -12.38
N ALA A 151 -13.83 -8.67 -12.22
CA ALA A 151 -13.76 -10.13 -12.18
C ALA A 151 -14.49 -10.73 -10.97
N LEU A 152 -14.48 -10.05 -9.82
CA LEU A 152 -15.25 -10.45 -8.64
C LEU A 152 -16.78 -10.37 -8.83
N ASP A 153 -17.30 -9.77 -9.90
CA ASP A 153 -18.74 -9.90 -10.20
C ASP A 153 -19.10 -11.27 -10.78
N LYS A 154 -18.11 -11.97 -11.34
CA LYS A 154 -18.31 -13.21 -12.10
C LYS A 154 -17.76 -14.43 -11.37
N GLU A 155 -16.60 -14.26 -10.75
CA GLU A 155 -15.83 -15.34 -10.15
C GLU A 155 -15.71 -15.18 -8.63
N LYS A 156 -15.63 -16.30 -7.93
CA LYS A 156 -15.40 -16.34 -6.48
C LYS A 156 -13.94 -16.62 -6.17
N THR A 157 -13.47 -16.08 -5.06
CA THR A 157 -12.12 -16.36 -4.56
C THR A 157 -12.11 -17.48 -3.52
N PRO A 158 -11.00 -18.20 -3.34
CA PRO A 158 -10.85 -19.22 -2.27
C PRO A 158 -10.61 -18.61 -0.88
N LEU A 159 -10.78 -17.30 -0.74
CA LEU A 159 -10.63 -16.59 0.52
C LEU A 159 -11.78 -16.97 1.45
N LYS A 160 -11.44 -17.26 2.70
CA LYS A 160 -12.43 -17.59 3.75
C LYS A 160 -12.56 -16.46 4.75
N ARG A 161 -11.43 -15.81 5.08
CA ARG A 161 -11.37 -14.78 6.10
C ARG A 161 -10.28 -13.76 5.81
N ILE A 162 -10.55 -12.49 6.12
CA ILE A 162 -9.57 -11.40 6.10
C ILE A 162 -9.62 -10.69 7.45
N PHE A 163 -8.47 -10.63 8.11
CA PHE A 163 -8.25 -9.80 9.29
C PHE A 163 -7.68 -8.45 8.87
N LEU A 164 -8.29 -7.35 9.28
CA LEU A 164 -7.82 -6.00 9.01
C LEU A 164 -6.97 -5.51 10.18
N ASN A 165 -5.73 -5.13 9.89
CA ASN A 165 -4.82 -4.53 10.86
C ASN A 165 -5.25 -3.10 11.21
N GLU A 166 -5.63 -2.31 10.20
CA GLU A 166 -6.25 -1.01 10.43
C GLU A 166 -7.78 -1.15 10.50
N PRO A 167 -8.46 -0.39 11.37
CA PRO A 167 -9.91 -0.30 11.39
C PRO A 167 -10.50 0.03 10.01
N MET A 168 -11.64 -0.58 9.67
CA MET A 168 -12.27 -0.43 8.35
C MET A 168 -12.55 1.04 8.02
N ASN A 169 -12.93 1.85 9.00
CA ASN A 169 -13.25 3.27 8.80
C ASN A 169 -12.04 4.11 8.36
N LEU A 170 -10.81 3.73 8.73
CA LEU A 170 -9.57 4.41 8.38
C LEU A 170 -9.01 3.98 7.02
N LEU A 171 -9.53 2.90 6.43
CA LEU A 171 -9.08 2.44 5.13
C LEU A 171 -9.51 3.41 4.02
N PRO A 172 -8.74 3.50 2.92
CA PRO A 172 -9.19 4.15 1.69
C PRO A 172 -10.51 3.58 1.15
N GLN A 173 -11.33 4.42 0.53
CA GLN A 173 -12.67 4.03 0.06
C GLN A 173 -12.64 2.86 -0.94
N TYR A 174 -11.66 2.82 -1.85
CA TYR A 174 -11.54 1.73 -2.82
C TYR A 174 -11.34 0.36 -2.16
N LEU A 175 -10.62 0.30 -1.03
CA LEU A 175 -10.44 -0.93 -0.24
C LEU A 175 -11.71 -1.31 0.50
N LYS A 176 -12.45 -0.34 1.05
CA LYS A 176 -13.77 -0.61 1.66
C LYS A 176 -14.68 -1.29 0.65
N ASN A 177 -14.77 -0.75 -0.56
CA ASN A 177 -15.58 -1.30 -1.65
C ASN A 177 -15.17 -2.75 -1.99
N LEU A 178 -13.85 -3.02 -2.07
CA LEU A 178 -13.34 -4.38 -2.29
C LEU A 178 -13.75 -5.33 -1.17
N PHE A 179 -13.55 -4.95 0.10
CA PHE A 179 -13.87 -5.82 1.23
C PHE A 179 -15.36 -6.05 1.39
N GLU A 180 -16.20 -5.04 1.13
CA GLU A 180 -17.65 -5.21 1.06
C GLU A 180 -18.04 -6.21 -0.03
N LYS A 181 -17.40 -6.14 -1.20
CA LYS A 181 -17.67 -7.07 -2.30
C LYS A 181 -17.26 -8.50 -1.95
N LEU A 182 -16.09 -8.69 -1.36
CA LEU A 182 -15.64 -9.99 -0.86
C LEU A 182 -16.55 -10.52 0.26
N ALA A 183 -17.02 -9.65 1.16
CA ALA A 183 -17.97 -10.03 2.19
C ALA A 183 -19.29 -10.54 1.62
N LYS A 184 -19.82 -9.90 0.57
CA LYS A 184 -21.00 -10.37 -0.17
C LYS A 184 -20.80 -11.75 -0.81
N GLN A 185 -19.57 -12.13 -1.15
CA GLN A 185 -19.24 -13.46 -1.64
C GLN A 185 -19.09 -14.52 -0.53
N GLY A 186 -19.18 -14.13 0.75
CA GLY A 186 -19.06 -15.02 1.91
C GLY A 186 -17.71 -15.00 2.62
N VAL A 187 -16.81 -14.07 2.26
CA VAL A 187 -15.54 -13.90 2.97
C VAL A 187 -15.79 -13.19 4.31
N VAL A 188 -15.33 -13.77 5.42
CA VAL A 188 -15.50 -13.14 6.73
C VAL A 188 -14.46 -12.04 6.92
N ILE A 189 -14.89 -10.79 7.02
CA ILE A 189 -14.02 -9.65 7.31
C ILE A 189 -14.07 -9.36 8.81
N SER A 190 -12.91 -9.22 9.47
CA SER A 190 -12.84 -8.94 10.90
C SER A 190 -11.70 -7.98 11.20
N GLU A 191 -11.92 -7.00 12.06
CA GLU A 191 -10.85 -6.10 12.51
C GLU A 191 -10.04 -6.78 13.62
N LEU A 192 -8.72 -6.60 13.61
CA LEU A 192 -7.89 -7.04 14.72
C LEU A 192 -8.09 -6.10 15.91
N ALA A 193 -8.40 -6.68 17.07
CA ALA A 193 -8.43 -5.92 18.30
C ALA A 193 -7.01 -5.44 18.63
N LEU A 194 -6.87 -4.13 18.84
CA LEU A 194 -5.65 -3.59 19.44
C LEU A 194 -5.53 -4.17 20.84
N ASN A 195 -4.38 -4.77 21.15
CA ASN A 195 -4.13 -5.24 22.50
C ASN A 195 -3.99 -4.04 23.45
N THR A 196 -4.94 -3.88 24.36
CA THR A 196 -4.96 -2.82 25.38
C THR A 196 -4.52 -3.31 26.75
N GLU A 197 -4.05 -4.56 26.86
CA GLU A 197 -3.43 -5.07 28.06
C GLU A 197 -1.99 -4.55 28.14
N PHE A 198 -1.74 -3.72 29.15
CA PHE A 198 -0.42 -3.21 29.45
C PHE A 198 0.02 -3.83 30.77
N ASP A 199 1.05 -4.65 30.69
CA ASP A 199 1.77 -5.17 31.85
C ASP A 199 2.62 -4.08 32.50
N ASP A 200 3.13 -4.38 33.69
CA ASP A 200 3.97 -3.45 34.46
C ASP A 200 5.46 -3.56 34.10
N THR A 201 5.75 -4.10 32.90
CA THR A 201 7.10 -4.14 32.32
C THR A 201 7.45 -2.83 31.64
N ASP A 202 8.73 -2.59 31.36
CA ASP A 202 9.16 -1.39 30.63
C ASP A 202 8.51 -1.30 29.23
N LEU A 203 8.36 -2.43 28.53
CA LEU A 203 7.64 -2.52 27.26
C LEU A 203 6.14 -2.24 27.44
N GLY A 204 5.52 -2.77 28.49
CA GLY A 204 4.12 -2.53 28.83
C GLY A 204 3.83 -1.06 29.10
N GLN A 205 4.67 -0.43 29.91
CA GLN A 205 4.60 1.00 30.21
C GLN A 205 4.84 1.85 28.95
N PHE A 206 5.77 1.45 28.08
CA PHE A 206 6.01 2.12 26.80
C PHE A 206 4.79 2.03 25.87
N LYS A 207 4.20 0.84 25.72
CA LYS A 207 2.94 0.63 24.96
C LYS A 207 1.81 1.50 25.52
N LYS A 208 1.64 1.52 26.84
CA LYS A 208 0.63 2.35 27.54
C LYS A 208 0.83 3.83 27.26
N ALA A 209 2.08 4.30 27.24
CA ALA A 209 2.43 5.70 26.96
C ALA A 209 2.16 6.10 25.49
N LEU A 210 2.34 5.17 24.54
CA LEU A 210 1.97 5.38 23.14
C LEU A 210 0.45 5.39 22.95
N PHE A 211 -0.27 4.46 23.58
CA PHE A 211 -1.71 4.30 23.44
C PHE A 211 -2.50 5.45 24.09
N ASN A 212 -2.16 5.84 25.31
CA ASN A 212 -2.88 6.86 26.08
C ASN A 212 -2.46 8.30 25.74
N LYS A 213 -2.14 8.60 24.49
CA LYS A 213 -1.77 9.96 24.04
C LYS A 213 -3.00 10.88 24.04
N LYS A 214 -3.51 11.23 25.22
CA LYS A 214 -4.48 12.31 25.42
C LYS A 214 -3.71 13.61 25.68
N ASN A 215 -3.86 14.58 24.78
CA ASN A 215 -3.42 15.98 24.95
C ASN A 215 -1.90 16.24 25.02
N GLY A 216 -1.08 15.37 24.43
CA GLY A 216 0.35 15.65 24.20
C GLY A 216 1.26 15.71 25.44
N LYS A 217 0.70 15.68 26.66
CA LYS A 217 1.47 15.61 27.90
C LYS A 217 1.74 14.14 28.25
N ARG A 218 2.97 13.69 28.02
CA ARG A 218 3.46 12.40 28.51
C ARG A 218 3.92 12.56 29.95
N THR A 219 3.38 11.77 30.86
CA THR A 219 3.98 11.60 32.18
C THR A 219 5.33 10.92 32.01
N LYS A 220 6.40 11.50 32.57
CA LYS A 220 7.70 10.83 32.62
C LYS A 220 7.57 9.63 33.55
N ILE A 221 7.91 8.46 33.04
CA ILE A 221 7.96 7.21 33.81
C ILE A 221 9.42 6.78 33.85
N ASN A 222 9.89 6.38 35.03
CA ASN A 222 11.23 5.82 35.18
C ASN A 222 11.18 4.33 34.85
N ALA A 223 12.01 3.90 33.91
CA ALA A 223 12.13 2.48 33.55
C ALA A 223 12.72 1.67 34.72
N LYS A 224 12.24 0.44 34.89
CA LYS A 224 12.72 -0.54 35.85
C LYS A 224 14.00 -1.25 35.38
N ALA A 225 14.33 -1.13 34.09
CA ALA A 225 15.39 -1.87 33.42
C ALA A 225 15.18 -3.39 33.49
N ASP A 226 13.96 -3.84 33.20
CA ASP A 226 13.57 -5.26 33.28
C ASP A 226 13.94 -6.09 32.04
N GLY A 227 14.55 -5.46 31.03
CA GLY A 227 14.99 -6.10 29.79
C GLY A 227 13.89 -6.34 28.75
N SER A 228 12.63 -6.00 29.05
CA SER A 228 11.50 -6.13 28.10
C SER A 228 11.56 -5.13 26.94
N LEU A 229 12.23 -3.99 27.17
CA LEU A 229 12.51 -2.96 26.16
C LEU A 229 13.96 -2.51 26.29
N VAL A 230 14.74 -2.69 25.23
CA VAL A 230 16.14 -2.26 25.17
C VAL A 230 16.31 -1.26 24.04
N ILE A 231 16.82 -0.07 24.35
CA ILE A 231 17.15 0.97 23.36
C ILE A 231 18.67 1.05 23.27
N ILE A 232 19.21 0.66 22.11
CA ILE A 232 20.65 0.73 21.84
C ILE A 232 20.94 2.00 21.05
N LYS A 233 21.91 2.78 21.51
CA LYS A 233 22.41 3.96 20.83
C LYS A 233 23.89 3.78 20.52
N ALA A 234 24.24 3.76 19.24
CA ALA A 234 25.62 3.73 18.77
C ALA A 234 25.93 4.96 17.91
N LYS A 235 27.22 5.26 17.71
CA LYS A 235 27.63 6.35 16.81
C LYS A 235 27.45 5.97 15.34
N ARG A 236 27.65 4.69 15.02
CA ARG A 236 27.53 4.11 13.68
C ARG A 236 26.69 2.84 13.74
N GLU A 237 25.98 2.56 12.65
CA GLU A 237 25.18 1.35 12.50
C GLU A 237 26.06 0.08 12.57
N THR A 238 27.27 0.13 12.01
CA THR A 238 28.22 -0.98 12.06
C THR A 238 28.65 -1.32 13.48
N GLU A 239 28.82 -0.32 14.36
CA GLU A 239 29.14 -0.54 15.77
C GLU A 239 27.97 -1.19 16.52
N ALA A 240 26.73 -0.76 16.24
CA ALA A 240 25.54 -1.40 16.80
C ALA A 240 25.42 -2.86 16.33
N ALA A 241 25.67 -3.11 15.05
CA ALA A 241 25.62 -4.46 14.46
C ALA A 241 26.68 -5.39 15.06
N GLU A 242 27.93 -4.93 15.20
CA GLU A 242 29.01 -5.71 15.82
C GLU A 242 28.69 -6.04 17.29
N PHE A 243 28.19 -5.04 18.04
CA PHE A 243 27.76 -5.23 19.41
C PHE A 243 26.61 -6.26 19.53
N LEU A 244 25.57 -6.12 18.71
CA LEU A 244 24.43 -7.04 18.69
C LEU A 244 24.84 -8.46 18.29
N ALA A 245 25.71 -8.61 17.29
CA ALA A 245 26.21 -9.91 16.87
C ALA A 245 26.97 -10.62 18.00
N LYS A 246 27.83 -9.90 18.72
CA LYS A 246 28.52 -10.43 19.89
C LYS A 246 27.55 -10.78 21.02
N LEU A 247 26.58 -9.90 21.29
CA LEU A 247 25.54 -10.13 22.30
C LEU A 247 24.76 -11.42 22.03
N PHE A 248 24.30 -11.64 20.79
CA PHE A 248 23.57 -12.86 20.43
C PHE A 248 24.44 -14.11 20.45
N ARG A 249 25.71 -13.99 20.06
CA ARG A 249 26.65 -15.11 20.12
C ARG A 249 26.92 -15.55 21.56
N GLU A 250 27.02 -14.62 22.50
CA GLU A 250 27.27 -14.89 23.91
C GLU A 250 25.99 -15.31 24.67
N ASN A 251 24.80 -15.01 24.12
CA ASN A 251 23.50 -15.26 24.76
C ASN A 251 22.55 -16.00 23.79
N LEU A 252 22.79 -17.28 23.53
CA LEU A 252 22.02 -18.08 22.56
C LEU A 252 20.52 -18.20 22.87
N ASP A 253 20.16 -18.12 24.15
CA ASP A 253 18.76 -18.17 24.60
C ASP A 253 18.05 -16.81 24.46
N PHE A 254 18.80 -15.73 24.26
CA PHE A 254 18.25 -14.39 24.08
C PHE A 254 17.86 -14.15 22.62
N LYS A 255 16.55 -14.20 22.33
CA LYS A 255 15.98 -14.07 20.98
C LYS A 255 15.04 -12.87 20.88
N PRO A 256 15.55 -11.62 20.99
CA PRO A 256 14.70 -10.45 20.93
C PRO A 256 14.19 -10.20 19.50
N LEU A 257 13.07 -9.49 19.40
CA LEU A 257 12.66 -8.85 18.15
C LEU A 257 13.44 -7.53 18.01
N CYS A 258 14.33 -7.47 17.02
CA CYS A 258 15.08 -6.26 16.71
C CYS A 258 14.29 -5.36 15.75
N LEU A 259 13.85 -4.21 16.24
CA LEU A 259 13.26 -3.16 15.40
C LEU A 259 14.38 -2.19 14.99
N ILE A 260 14.88 -2.34 13.76
CA ILE A 260 15.87 -1.44 13.18
C ILE A 260 15.09 -0.37 12.43
N PRO A 261 15.16 0.92 12.83
CA PRO A 261 14.56 1.98 12.06
C PRO A 261 15.32 2.07 10.74
N GLU A 262 14.68 1.69 9.62
CA GLU A 262 15.24 1.98 8.32
C GLU A 262 15.40 3.49 8.19
N LYS A 263 16.60 3.95 7.82
CA LYS A 263 16.76 5.29 7.25
C LYS A 263 16.02 5.27 5.92
N THR A 264 14.78 5.75 5.91
CA THR A 264 14.19 6.27 4.69
C THR A 264 15.02 7.49 4.29
N GLU A 265 15.95 7.29 3.36
CA GLU A 265 16.73 8.36 2.74
C GLU A 265 15.80 9.27 1.93
N PHE A 266 15.24 10.28 2.57
CA PHE A 266 14.79 11.50 1.88
C PHE A 266 15.89 12.54 1.98
N TRP A 267 16.95 12.36 1.20
CA TRP A 267 17.84 13.47 0.84
C TRP A 267 17.32 14.11 -0.44
N THR A 268 16.37 15.03 -0.32
CA THR A 268 16.29 16.12 -1.31
C THR A 268 17.31 17.16 -0.87
N MET A 269 18.51 17.10 -1.44
CA MET A 269 19.43 18.24 -1.40
C MET A 269 19.02 19.24 -2.50
N PRO A 270 19.02 20.55 -2.22
CA PRO A 270 19.06 21.58 -3.25
C PRO A 270 20.40 21.58 -4.00
#